data_AF-A0A2D6HJ41-F1
#
_entry.id   AF-A0A2D6HJ41-F1
#
_cell.length_a   1.000
_cell.length_b   1.000
_cell.length_c   1.000
_cell.angle_alpha   90.00
_cell.angle_beta   90.00
_cell.angle_gamma   90.00
#
_symmetry.space_group_name_H-M   'P 1'
#
loop_
_entity.id
_entity.type
_entity.pdbx_description
1 polymer ?
#
loop_
_entity_poly.entity_id
_entity_poly.type
_entity_poly.pdbx_seq_one_letter_code
_entity_poly.pdbx_strand_id
1 'polypeptide(L)'
;MTPQANQGWKDAMKSGNGGSDQGGAFSTKKLIVIGVLVVLAGLIWRGRGGDGGGAQSNTNPAAGRSQSTPRQNQGNSQMQADPYPGFYAAYEMPAELVEGEIALTAWGGAAELYRSGDYEGAATAFTEVLVAGGEMPVELVQFFLGQSHLAAGTVEPAVVAFQAVVEGENDNLAIEARWFLALACIRTGDAATAREQLEHLVSEKAYNADPAKMLLAQMGS
;
A
#
# COMPACT_ATOMS: atom_id res chain seq x y z
N MET A 1 28.64 2.04 3.75
CA MET A 1 28.05 3.07 4.64
C MET A 1 26.55 2.82 4.63
N THR A 2 25.99 2.21 5.68
CA THR A 2 24.55 2.14 5.84
C THR A 2 24.06 3.56 6.12
N PRO A 3 23.10 4.10 5.35
CA PRO A 3 22.58 5.43 5.63
C PRO A 3 22.02 5.45 7.05
N GLN A 4 22.31 6.54 7.75
CA GLN A 4 21.88 6.87 9.11
C GLN A 4 20.34 7.08 9.21
N ALA A 5 19.56 6.54 8.27
CA ALA A 5 18.26 7.06 7.84
C ALA A 5 17.07 6.13 8.09
N ASN A 6 17.15 5.27 9.11
CA ASN A 6 16.00 4.49 9.58
C ASN A 6 15.68 4.88 11.03
N GLN A 7 15.33 6.15 11.26
CA GLN A 7 14.91 6.64 12.59
C GLN A 7 13.44 7.04 12.65
N GLY A 8 12.71 7.23 11.54
CA GLY A 8 11.31 7.65 11.57
C GLY A 8 10.39 6.76 12.41
N TRP A 9 10.64 5.44 12.40
CA TRP A 9 9.91 4.49 13.25
C TRP A 9 10.16 4.70 14.76
N LYS A 10 11.37 5.13 15.16
CA LYS A 10 11.69 5.36 16.58
C LYS A 10 10.89 6.54 17.12
N ASP A 11 10.74 7.58 16.32
CA ASP A 11 9.96 8.74 16.72
C ASP A 11 8.46 8.48 16.64
N ALA A 12 8.02 7.63 15.71
CA ALA A 12 6.64 7.11 15.69
C ALA A 12 6.30 6.40 17.02
N MET A 13 7.19 5.53 17.48
CA MET A 13 7.00 4.79 18.72
C MET A 13 7.04 5.70 19.96
N LYS A 14 7.80 6.81 19.93
CA LYS A 14 7.80 7.79 21.03
C LYS A 14 6.53 8.64 21.06
N SER A 15 6.05 9.10 19.91
CA SER A 15 4.83 9.92 19.83
C SER A 15 3.58 9.12 20.22
N GLY A 16 3.53 7.83 19.88
CA GLY A 16 2.43 6.93 20.25
C GLY A 16 2.35 6.61 21.75
N ASN A 17 3.47 6.65 22.49
CA ASN A 17 3.52 6.25 23.91
C ASN A 17 3.23 7.40 24.90
N GLY A 18 2.70 8.54 24.44
CA GLY A 18 2.47 9.74 25.25
C GLY A 18 1.24 9.70 26.18
N GLY A 19 0.64 8.55 26.47
CA GLY A 19 -0.68 8.48 27.10
C GLY A 19 -0.83 7.48 28.24
N SER A 20 -0.22 7.76 29.40
CA SER A 20 -0.76 7.27 30.70
C SER A 20 -0.21 8.05 31.90
N ASP A 21 -0.36 9.37 31.93
CA ASP A 21 -0.46 10.08 33.21
C ASP A 21 -1.05 11.48 33.01
N GLN A 22 -2.36 11.61 33.22
CA GLN A 22 -3.01 12.62 34.08
C GLN A 22 -4.51 12.68 33.81
N GLY A 23 -5.29 12.53 34.89
CA GLY A 23 -6.72 12.71 34.88
C GLY A 23 -7.11 14.13 34.49
N GLY A 24 -8.10 14.26 33.62
CA GLY A 24 -8.71 15.54 33.28
C GLY A 24 -9.52 15.49 32.00
N ALA A 25 -10.85 15.46 32.16
CA ALA A 25 -11.88 15.86 31.19
C ALA A 25 -11.78 15.30 29.76
N PHE A 26 -12.73 14.40 29.42
CA PHE A 26 -13.07 14.04 28.05
C PHE A 26 -13.28 15.30 27.18
N SER A 27 -12.32 15.60 26.31
CA SER A 27 -12.47 16.60 25.25
C SER A 27 -12.98 15.91 23.99
N THR A 28 -14.27 16.05 23.74
CA THR A 28 -14.96 15.68 22.51
C THR A 28 -14.42 16.54 21.37
N LYS A 29 -13.55 16.02 20.49
CA LYS A 29 -13.40 16.50 19.10
C LYS A 29 -12.55 15.56 18.24
N LYS A 30 -13.09 15.30 17.05
CA LYS A 30 -12.54 14.64 15.85
C LYS A 30 -12.65 13.11 15.80
N LEU A 31 -13.88 12.65 15.57
CA LEU A 31 -14.14 11.49 14.71
C LEU A 31 -13.69 11.85 13.29
N ILE A 32 -12.53 11.36 12.86
CA ILE A 32 -12.21 11.27 11.43
C ILE A 32 -12.91 10.01 10.93
N VAL A 33 -13.99 10.22 10.17
CA VAL A 33 -14.66 9.17 9.43
C VAL A 33 -13.70 8.74 8.32
N ILE A 34 -12.94 7.67 8.54
CA ILE A 34 -12.22 6.99 7.46
C ILE A 34 -13.28 6.27 6.64
N GLY A 35 -13.67 6.91 5.53
CA GLY A 35 -14.55 6.34 4.54
C GLY A 35 -13.84 5.21 3.80
N VAL A 36 -13.96 3.99 4.31
CA VAL A 36 -13.65 2.77 3.54
C VAL A 36 -14.72 2.64 2.45
N LEU A 37 -14.42 3.15 1.26
CA LEU A 37 -15.24 2.90 0.07
C LEU A 37 -14.93 1.48 -0.45
N VAL A 38 -15.65 0.50 0.09
CA VAL A 38 -15.81 -0.81 -0.53
C VAL A 38 -16.72 -0.64 -1.75
N VAL A 39 -16.15 -0.61 -2.96
CA VAL A 39 -16.93 -0.63 -4.20
C VAL A 39 -17.41 -2.07 -4.46
N LEU A 40 -18.56 -2.42 -3.87
CA LEU A 40 -19.36 -3.56 -4.31
C LEU A 40 -20.35 -3.09 -5.37
N ALA A 41 -19.96 -3.15 -6.64
CA ALA A 41 -20.87 -2.97 -7.76
C ALA A 41 -21.74 -4.24 -7.96
N GLY A 42 -22.71 -4.43 -7.07
CA GLY A 42 -23.81 -5.38 -7.25
C GLY A 42 -24.86 -4.78 -8.19
N LEU A 43 -24.70 -4.98 -9.49
CA LEU A 43 -25.67 -4.62 -10.52
C LEU A 43 -26.96 -5.45 -10.37
N ILE A 44 -27.95 -4.94 -9.63
CA ILE A 44 -29.32 -5.48 -9.64
C ILE A 44 -30.09 -4.79 -10.76
N TRP A 45 -30.07 -5.43 -11.94
CA TRP A 45 -30.93 -5.10 -13.08
C TRP A 45 -32.28 -5.82 -12.89
N ARG A 46 -33.34 -5.08 -12.58
CA ARG A 46 -34.73 -5.60 -12.53
C ARG A 46 -35.55 -5.00 -13.68
N GLY A 47 -35.27 -5.47 -14.89
CA GLY A 47 -36.02 -5.16 -16.10
C GLY A 47 -37.07 -6.23 -16.39
N ARG A 48 -38.33 -5.84 -16.25
CA ARG A 48 -39.57 -6.60 -16.48
C ARG A 48 -39.69 -7.06 -17.94
N GLY A 49 -39.62 -8.38 -18.19
CA GLY A 49 -39.91 -8.99 -19.49
C GLY A 49 -41.20 -9.79 -19.45
N GLY A 50 -42.18 -9.41 -20.26
CA GLY A 50 -43.41 -10.15 -20.53
C GLY A 50 -43.51 -10.48 -22.03
N ASP A 51 -43.91 -11.73 -22.27
CA ASP A 51 -44.50 -12.34 -23.47
C ASP A 51 -43.79 -12.30 -24.83
N GLY A 52 -43.80 -13.48 -25.48
CA GLY A 52 -43.68 -13.61 -26.93
C GLY A 52 -42.99 -14.88 -27.36
N GLY A 53 -43.77 -15.91 -27.71
CA GLY A 53 -43.30 -17.23 -28.12
C GLY A 53 -42.57 -17.29 -29.47
N GLY A 54 -41.96 -18.45 -29.72
CA GLY A 54 -41.30 -18.76 -30.98
C GLY A 54 -40.52 -20.06 -30.91
N ALA A 55 -41.23 -21.18 -30.99
CA ALA A 55 -40.64 -22.51 -31.14
C ALA A 55 -40.00 -22.64 -32.52
N GLN A 56 -38.70 -22.96 -32.57
CA GLN A 56 -38.11 -23.70 -33.70
C GLN A 56 -37.09 -24.70 -33.15
N SER A 57 -37.53 -25.96 -33.10
CA SER A 57 -36.70 -27.14 -32.96
C SER A 57 -35.86 -27.32 -34.22
N ASN A 58 -34.53 -27.31 -34.08
CA ASN A 58 -33.65 -27.87 -35.09
C ASN A 58 -32.71 -28.87 -34.42
N THR A 59 -32.89 -30.13 -34.77
CA THR A 59 -32.05 -31.25 -34.34
C THR A 59 -31.05 -31.52 -35.44
N ASN A 60 -29.76 -31.49 -35.11
CA ASN A 60 -28.78 -32.31 -35.83
C ASN A 60 -27.63 -32.68 -34.87
N PRO A 61 -27.29 -33.97 -34.74
CA PRO A 61 -26.20 -34.43 -33.90
C PRO A 61 -24.88 -34.55 -34.68
N ALA A 62 -23.81 -34.78 -33.92
CA ALA A 62 -22.49 -35.30 -34.31
C ALA A 62 -21.31 -34.31 -34.35
N ALA A 63 -20.48 -34.47 -33.31
CA ALA A 63 -19.05 -34.74 -33.39
C ALA A 63 -18.10 -33.67 -33.97
N GLY A 64 -17.34 -33.05 -33.07
CA GLY A 64 -16.11 -32.35 -33.42
C GLY A 64 -15.39 -31.86 -32.15
N ARG A 65 -14.18 -32.38 -31.92
CA ARG A 65 -13.34 -32.13 -30.73
C ARG A 65 -13.12 -30.64 -30.49
N SER A 66 -13.41 -30.19 -29.27
CA SER A 66 -12.76 -29.01 -28.69
C SER A 66 -12.02 -29.45 -27.44
N GLN A 67 -10.70 -29.52 -27.57
CA GLN A 67 -9.80 -29.62 -26.44
C GLN A 67 -10.10 -28.45 -25.51
N SER A 68 -10.58 -28.75 -24.31
CA SER A 68 -10.68 -27.80 -23.21
C SER A 68 -9.26 -27.42 -22.79
N THR A 69 -8.72 -26.37 -23.40
CA THR A 69 -7.57 -25.64 -22.86
C THR A 69 -7.94 -25.15 -21.45
N PRO A 70 -7.12 -25.40 -20.42
CA PRO A 70 -7.28 -24.71 -19.15
C PRO A 70 -7.18 -23.21 -19.43
N ARG A 71 -8.22 -22.47 -19.05
CA ARG A 71 -8.23 -21.01 -19.02
C ARG A 71 -7.10 -20.59 -18.08
N GLN A 72 -5.91 -20.39 -18.63
CA GLN A 72 -4.82 -19.74 -17.91
C GLN A 72 -5.37 -18.40 -17.47
N ASN A 73 -5.40 -18.24 -16.15
CA ASN A 73 -5.71 -17.02 -15.45
C ASN A 73 -4.72 -15.94 -15.91
N GLN A 74 -5.03 -15.25 -17.00
CA GLN A 74 -4.39 -14.01 -17.42
C GLN A 74 -4.88 -12.87 -16.52
N GLY A 75 -4.70 -13.05 -15.20
CA GLY A 75 -4.87 -12.00 -14.22
C GLY A 75 -3.67 -11.07 -14.30
N ASN A 76 -3.84 -9.94 -14.97
CA ASN A 76 -3.02 -8.72 -14.88
C ASN A 76 -1.50 -8.89 -14.76
N SER A 77 -0.85 -9.31 -15.85
CA SER A 77 0.61 -9.16 -16.02
C SER A 77 1.01 -7.87 -16.77
N GLN A 78 0.19 -6.81 -16.71
CA GLN A 78 0.63 -5.48 -17.13
C GLN A 78 1.23 -4.74 -15.94
N MET A 79 2.26 -5.33 -15.34
CA MET A 79 3.24 -4.55 -14.60
C MET A 79 3.85 -3.64 -15.67
N GLN A 80 3.47 -2.36 -15.70
CA GLN A 80 4.23 -1.39 -16.49
C GLN A 80 5.67 -1.54 -16.02
N ALA A 81 6.56 -1.89 -16.94
CA ALA A 81 7.97 -2.07 -16.62
C ALA A 81 8.43 -0.82 -15.85
N ASP A 82 9.08 -1.02 -14.70
CA ASP A 82 9.55 0.09 -13.87
C ASP A 82 10.34 1.06 -14.77
N PRO A 83 9.85 2.29 -15.00
CA PRO A 83 10.44 3.18 -15.99
C PRO A 83 11.84 3.62 -15.58
N TYR A 84 12.21 3.47 -14.31
CA TYR A 84 13.54 3.78 -13.78
C TYR A 84 14.06 2.60 -12.92
N PRO A 85 14.54 1.52 -13.55
CA PRO A 85 15.00 0.34 -12.83
C PRO A 85 16.22 0.66 -11.95
N GLY A 86 16.24 0.11 -10.73
CA GLY A 86 17.37 0.22 -9.80
C GLY A 86 17.20 1.26 -8.68
N PHE A 87 16.11 2.03 -8.68
CA PHE A 87 15.79 2.96 -7.57
C PHE A 87 14.94 2.31 -6.47
N TYR A 88 14.29 1.17 -6.74
CA TYR A 88 13.49 0.47 -5.76
C TYR A 88 14.27 -0.63 -5.05
N ALA A 89 14.20 -0.62 -3.72
CA ALA A 89 14.53 -1.74 -2.85
C ALA A 89 13.46 -1.87 -1.77
N ALA A 90 13.07 -3.09 -1.41
CA ALA A 90 12.17 -3.31 -0.29
C ALA A 90 12.81 -2.76 0.99
N TYR A 91 12.01 -2.03 1.78
CA TYR A 91 12.49 -1.45 3.03
C TYR A 91 12.77 -2.57 4.04
N GLU A 92 13.96 -2.57 4.63
CA GLU A 92 14.30 -3.53 5.66
C GLU A 92 13.61 -3.14 6.97
N MET A 93 12.78 -4.04 7.50
CA MET A 93 12.09 -3.81 8.76
C MET A 93 13.09 -3.94 9.94
N PRO A 94 13.20 -2.91 10.82
CA PRO A 94 14.02 -2.98 12.02
C PRO A 94 13.62 -4.14 12.93
N ALA A 95 14.60 -4.84 13.49
CA ALA A 95 14.37 -6.00 14.34
C ALA A 95 13.60 -5.65 15.63
N GLU A 96 13.80 -4.43 16.13
CA GLU A 96 13.11 -3.92 17.32
C GLU A 96 11.59 -3.81 17.15
N LEU A 97 11.10 -3.75 15.90
CA LEU A 97 9.67 -3.77 15.61
C LEU A 97 9.08 -5.19 15.62
N VAL A 98 9.88 -6.24 15.77
CA VAL A 98 9.41 -7.63 15.57
C VAL A 98 9.98 -8.63 16.57
N GLU A 99 10.66 -8.13 17.60
CA GLU A 99 11.27 -8.94 18.64
C GLU A 99 10.44 -8.94 19.94
N GLY A 100 10.71 -9.93 20.79
CA GLY A 100 10.10 -10.03 22.12
C GLY A 100 8.58 -10.23 22.07
N GLU A 101 7.87 -9.51 22.95
CA GLU A 101 6.41 -9.63 23.07
C GLU A 101 5.67 -9.10 21.83
N ILE A 102 6.29 -8.18 21.07
CA ILE A 102 5.70 -7.63 19.83
C ILE A 102 5.49 -8.74 18.80
N ALA A 103 6.37 -9.75 18.75
CA ALA A 103 6.25 -10.89 17.85
C ALA A 103 4.95 -11.69 18.05
N LEU A 104 4.34 -11.62 19.24
CA LEU A 104 3.12 -12.35 19.59
C LEU A 104 1.84 -11.55 19.29
N THR A 105 1.97 -10.34 18.75
CA THR A 105 0.84 -9.46 18.43
C THR A 105 0.37 -9.63 16.97
N ALA A 106 -0.78 -9.05 16.64
CA ALA A 106 -1.25 -8.98 15.24
C ALA A 106 -0.22 -8.27 14.33
N TRP A 107 0.45 -7.24 14.85
CA TRP A 107 1.56 -6.59 14.16
C TRP A 107 2.72 -7.57 13.89
N GLY A 108 3.12 -8.36 14.89
CA GLY A 108 4.20 -9.34 14.76
C GLY A 108 3.93 -10.36 13.65
N GLY A 109 2.68 -10.85 13.55
CA GLY A 109 2.27 -11.73 12.45
C GLY A 109 2.35 -11.08 11.07
N ALA A 110 1.87 -9.84 10.93
CA ALA A 110 1.95 -9.08 9.68
C ALA A 110 3.41 -8.82 9.26
N ALA A 111 4.26 -8.52 10.24
CA ALA A 111 5.66 -8.26 10.03
C ALA A 111 6.48 -9.49 9.62
N GLU A 112 6.14 -10.68 10.14
CA GLU A 112 6.78 -11.93 9.71
C GLU A 112 6.46 -12.25 8.24
N LEU A 113 5.21 -12.03 7.81
CA LEU A 113 4.83 -12.16 6.39
C LEU A 113 5.65 -11.20 5.52
N TYR A 114 5.82 -9.95 5.96
CA TYR A 114 6.64 -8.98 5.25
C TYR A 114 8.11 -9.42 5.13
N ARG A 115 8.71 -9.88 6.24
CA ARG A 115 10.12 -10.30 6.28
C ARG A 115 10.39 -11.58 5.47
N SER A 116 9.41 -12.47 5.39
CA SER A 116 9.50 -13.68 4.57
C SER A 116 9.25 -13.43 3.08
N GLY A 117 8.88 -12.20 2.70
CA GLY A 117 8.62 -11.78 1.33
C GLY A 117 7.21 -12.12 0.84
N ASP A 118 6.33 -12.61 1.72
CA ASP A 118 4.89 -12.77 1.43
C ASP A 118 4.19 -11.41 1.54
N TYR A 119 4.42 -10.57 0.54
CA TYR A 119 3.94 -9.19 0.55
C TYR A 119 2.42 -9.07 0.37
N GLU A 120 1.78 -10.02 -0.33
CA GLU A 120 0.32 -10.06 -0.45
C GLU A 120 -0.32 -10.44 0.89
N GLY A 121 0.23 -11.46 1.56
CA GLY A 121 -0.16 -11.83 2.92
C GLY A 121 0.06 -10.69 3.91
N ALA A 122 1.23 -10.04 3.84
CA ALA A 122 1.57 -8.91 4.70
C ALA A 122 0.61 -7.73 4.53
N ALA A 123 0.25 -7.37 3.29
CA ALA A 123 -0.70 -6.28 3.04
C ALA A 123 -2.09 -6.58 3.64
N THR A 124 -2.53 -7.83 3.56
CA THR A 124 -3.77 -8.28 4.19
C THR A 124 -3.69 -8.16 5.71
N ALA A 125 -2.62 -8.69 6.31
CA ALA A 125 -2.43 -8.66 7.76
C ALA A 125 -2.25 -7.23 8.32
N PHE A 126 -1.51 -6.34 7.63
CA PHE A 126 -1.39 -4.94 8.05
C PHE A 126 -2.71 -4.17 7.94
N THR A 127 -3.55 -4.51 6.96
CA THR A 127 -4.91 -3.95 6.88
C THR A 127 -5.73 -4.36 8.10
N GLU A 128 -5.64 -5.61 8.52
CA GLU A 128 -6.31 -6.10 9.74
C GLU A 128 -5.79 -5.39 11.00
N VAL A 129 -4.48 -5.21 11.12
CA VAL A 129 -3.86 -4.44 12.23
C VAL A 129 -4.40 -3.01 12.26
N LEU A 130 -4.48 -2.35 11.10
CA LEU A 130 -4.99 -0.99 11.00
C LEU A 130 -6.48 -0.89 11.40
N VAL A 131 -7.30 -1.85 10.98
CA VAL A 131 -8.75 -1.89 11.29
C VAL A 131 -9.02 -2.22 12.75
N ALA A 132 -8.28 -3.19 13.32
CA ALA A 132 -8.40 -3.55 14.72
C ALA A 132 -7.95 -2.41 15.65
N GLY A 133 -7.04 -1.57 15.16
CA GLY A 133 -6.29 -0.64 16.01
C GLY A 133 -5.32 -1.40 16.91
N GLY A 134 -4.42 -0.69 17.57
CA GLY A 134 -3.45 -1.33 18.45
C GLY A 134 -2.44 -0.37 19.03
N GLU A 135 -1.40 -0.95 19.62
CA GLU A 135 -0.30 -0.23 20.27
C GLU A 135 0.67 0.42 19.27
N MET A 136 0.67 -0.06 18.03
CA MET A 136 1.53 0.47 16.98
C MET A 136 0.97 1.79 16.43
N PRO A 137 1.83 2.80 16.21
CA PRO A 137 1.42 4.06 15.58
C PRO A 137 0.78 3.81 14.21
N VAL A 138 -0.33 4.51 13.93
CA VAL A 138 -1.11 4.33 12.70
C VAL A 138 -0.25 4.58 11.46
N GLU A 139 0.59 5.61 11.48
CA GLU A 139 1.49 5.97 10.38
C GLU A 139 2.52 4.87 10.13
N LEU A 140 2.96 4.17 11.17
CA LEU A 140 3.89 3.05 11.04
C LEU A 140 3.22 1.85 10.37
N VAL A 141 1.98 1.54 10.76
CA VAL A 141 1.17 0.49 10.11
C VAL A 141 0.90 0.84 8.64
N GLN A 142 0.51 2.08 8.36
CA GLN A 142 0.31 2.58 7.00
C GLN A 142 1.59 2.50 6.15
N PHE A 143 2.74 2.84 6.73
CA PHE A 143 4.01 2.75 6.04
C PHE A 143 4.32 1.32 5.58
N PHE A 144 4.21 0.33 6.47
CA PHE A 144 4.47 -1.06 6.09
C PHE A 144 3.36 -1.69 5.24
N LEU A 145 2.12 -1.21 5.34
CA LEU A 145 1.06 -1.55 4.40
C LEU A 145 1.42 -1.07 2.98
N GLY A 146 1.86 0.18 2.84
CA GLY A 146 2.34 0.74 1.57
C GLY A 146 3.53 -0.04 1.00
N GLN A 147 4.50 -0.38 1.86
CA GLN A 147 5.65 -1.19 1.49
C GLN A 147 5.24 -2.57 0.96
N SER A 148 4.32 -3.23 1.65
CA SER A 148 3.79 -4.53 1.25
C SER A 148 3.09 -4.45 -0.10
N HIS A 149 2.22 -3.46 -0.28
CA HIS A 149 1.53 -3.24 -1.56
C HIS A 149 2.50 -2.96 -2.72
N LEU A 150 3.50 -2.08 -2.50
CA LEU A 150 4.48 -1.73 -3.51
C LEU A 150 5.36 -2.92 -3.90
N ALA A 151 5.74 -3.76 -2.93
CA ALA A 151 6.53 -4.96 -3.15
C ALA A 151 5.72 -6.08 -3.83
N ALA A 152 4.42 -6.19 -3.52
CA ALA A 152 3.48 -7.10 -4.19
C ALA A 152 3.06 -6.63 -5.60
N GLY A 153 3.44 -5.41 -6.01
CA GLY A 153 3.05 -4.84 -7.30
C GLY A 153 1.62 -4.28 -7.35
N THR A 154 0.94 -4.17 -6.21
CA THR A 154 -0.36 -3.50 -6.09
C THR A 154 -0.15 -2.01 -5.80
N VAL A 155 0.29 -1.28 -6.82
CA VAL A 155 0.90 0.05 -6.67
C VAL A 155 -0.09 1.13 -6.20
N GLU A 156 -1.32 1.11 -6.68
CA GLU A 156 -2.34 2.12 -6.37
C GLU A 156 -2.72 2.10 -4.87
N PRO A 157 -2.98 0.93 -4.24
CA PRO A 157 -3.06 0.84 -2.78
C PRO A 157 -1.81 1.35 -2.06
N ALA A 158 -0.61 1.13 -2.62
CA ALA A 158 0.62 1.64 -2.02
C ALA A 158 0.67 3.17 -2.00
N VAL A 159 0.26 3.83 -3.10
CA VAL A 159 0.15 5.30 -3.17
C VAL A 159 -0.75 5.81 -2.05
N VAL A 160 -1.92 5.21 -1.86
CA VAL A 160 -2.87 5.63 -0.80
C VAL A 160 -2.25 5.48 0.59
N ALA A 161 -1.60 4.36 0.86
CA ALA A 161 -1.00 4.10 2.16
C ALA A 161 0.17 5.07 2.45
N PHE A 162 1.06 5.32 1.48
CA PHE A 162 2.16 6.28 1.69
C PHE A 162 1.67 7.72 1.78
N GLN A 163 0.66 8.12 1.01
CA GLN A 163 0.06 9.44 1.11
C GLN A 163 -0.47 9.70 2.53
N ALA A 164 -1.13 8.71 3.14
CA ALA A 164 -1.61 8.79 4.51
C ALA A 164 -0.47 9.01 5.54
N VAL A 165 0.71 8.43 5.30
CA VAL A 165 1.90 8.67 6.15
C VAL A 165 2.45 10.07 5.95
N VAL A 166 2.54 10.54 4.71
CA VAL A 166 3.06 11.88 4.37
C VAL A 166 2.18 13.00 4.92
N GLU A 167 0.87 12.77 5.01
CA GLU A 167 -0.11 13.69 5.59
C GLU A 167 -0.25 13.57 7.12
N GLY A 168 0.39 12.58 7.73
CA GLY A 168 0.37 12.32 9.17
C GLY A 168 1.23 13.30 9.98
N GLU A 169 1.25 13.11 11.31
CA GLU A 169 1.95 14.02 12.24
C GLU A 169 3.45 13.68 12.43
N ASN A 170 3.92 12.56 11.88
CA ASN A 170 5.31 12.12 12.04
C ASN A 170 6.18 12.55 10.86
N ASP A 171 6.84 13.71 11.00
CA ASP A 171 7.72 14.29 9.98
C ASP A 171 8.84 13.37 9.52
N ASN A 172 9.44 12.59 10.45
CA ASN A 172 10.57 11.72 10.11
C ASN A 172 10.10 10.54 9.26
N LEU A 173 9.00 9.89 9.66
CA LEU A 173 8.41 8.80 8.86
C LEU A 173 7.84 9.30 7.54
N ALA A 174 7.32 10.53 7.51
CA ALA A 174 6.86 11.19 6.29
C ALA A 174 8.00 11.34 5.27
N ILE A 175 9.22 11.70 5.70
CA ILE A 175 10.39 11.79 4.81
C ILE A 175 10.66 10.46 4.10
N GLU A 176 10.66 9.35 4.84
CA GLU A 176 10.89 8.03 4.23
C GLU A 176 9.71 7.62 3.33
N ALA A 177 8.48 7.93 3.72
CA ALA A 177 7.29 7.67 2.92
C ALA A 177 7.26 8.46 1.60
N ARG A 178 7.74 9.71 1.58
CA ARG A 178 7.83 10.54 0.35
C ARG A 178 8.64 9.86 -0.73
N TRP A 179 9.73 9.18 -0.36
CA TRP A 179 10.55 8.42 -1.31
C TRP A 179 9.73 7.31 -1.98
N PHE A 180 9.07 6.48 -1.18
CA PHE A 180 8.30 5.36 -1.71
C PHE A 180 7.02 5.78 -2.41
N LEU A 181 6.39 6.87 -1.98
CA LEU A 181 5.29 7.51 -2.67
C LEU A 181 5.72 7.97 -4.07
N ALA A 182 6.88 8.62 -4.20
CA ALA A 182 7.39 9.02 -5.50
C ALA A 182 7.58 7.82 -6.44
N LEU A 183 8.19 6.74 -5.95
CA LEU A 183 8.39 5.51 -6.73
C LEU A 183 7.06 4.85 -7.13
N ALA A 184 6.06 4.85 -6.24
CA ALA A 184 4.74 4.34 -6.54
C ALA A 184 4.05 5.21 -7.61
N CYS A 185 4.07 6.54 -7.47
CA CYS A 185 3.52 7.49 -8.44
C CYS A 185 4.18 7.36 -9.82
N ILE A 186 5.49 7.14 -9.88
CA ILE A 186 6.21 6.87 -11.13
C ILE A 186 5.63 5.64 -11.85
N ARG A 187 5.38 4.55 -11.10
CA ARG A 187 4.86 3.29 -11.64
C ARG A 187 3.40 3.38 -12.07
N THR A 188 2.63 4.31 -11.50
CA THR A 188 1.25 4.60 -11.92
C THR A 188 1.15 5.69 -13.00
N GLY A 189 2.28 6.31 -13.38
CA GLY A 189 2.36 7.37 -14.38
C GLY A 189 2.02 8.78 -13.85
N ASP A 190 1.84 8.95 -12.54
CA ASP A 190 1.67 10.25 -11.90
C ASP A 190 3.01 10.97 -11.70
N ALA A 191 3.58 11.44 -12.81
CA ALA A 191 4.86 12.14 -12.82
C ALA A 191 4.84 13.47 -12.06
N ALA A 192 3.66 14.10 -11.91
CA ALA A 192 3.52 15.38 -11.23
C ALA A 192 3.73 15.21 -9.72
N THR A 193 2.97 14.30 -9.10
CA THR A 193 3.11 14.00 -7.67
C THR A 193 4.50 13.43 -7.37
N ALA A 194 5.00 12.53 -8.24
CA ALA A 194 6.36 12.00 -8.06
C ALA A 194 7.42 13.10 -8.04
N ARG A 195 7.35 14.07 -8.97
CA ARG A 195 8.30 15.19 -9.01
C ARG A 195 8.22 16.03 -7.74
N GLU A 196 7.02 16.37 -7.29
CA GLU A 196 6.81 17.15 -6.06
C GLU A 196 7.49 16.49 -4.85
N GLN A 197 7.27 15.19 -4.66
CA GLN A 197 7.86 14.46 -3.54
C GLN A 197 9.39 14.39 -3.63
N LEU A 198 9.94 14.16 -4.82
CA LEU A 198 11.39 14.11 -5.03
C LEU A 198 12.06 15.47 -4.85
N GLU A 199 11.44 16.55 -5.31
CA GLU A 199 11.94 17.92 -5.13
C GLU A 199 12.02 18.27 -3.64
N HIS A 200 11.00 17.87 -2.86
CA HIS A 200 11.00 18.03 -1.41
C HIS A 200 12.16 17.27 -0.75
N LEU A 201 12.48 16.04 -1.18
CA LEU A 201 13.61 15.29 -0.63
C LEU A 201 14.95 15.97 -0.94
N VAL A 202 15.09 16.54 -2.14
CA VAL A 202 16.29 17.27 -2.55
C VAL A 202 16.46 18.59 -1.80
N SER A 203 15.37 19.36 -1.61
CA SER A 203 15.43 20.66 -0.92
C SER A 203 15.84 20.50 0.54
N GLU A 204 15.27 19.52 1.22
CA GLU A 204 15.54 19.22 2.63
C GLU A 204 16.85 18.46 2.86
N LYS A 205 17.54 18.04 1.78
CA LYS A 205 18.73 17.16 1.83
C LYS A 205 18.46 15.91 2.68
N ALA A 206 17.26 15.37 2.52
CA ALA A 206 16.71 14.32 3.36
C ALA A 206 17.08 12.91 2.84
N TYR A 207 16.40 11.89 3.37
CA TYR A 207 16.55 10.50 2.92
C TYR A 207 16.45 10.39 1.40
N ASN A 208 17.39 9.66 0.80
CA ASN A 208 17.48 9.46 -0.65
C ASN A 208 17.53 10.76 -1.50
N ALA A 209 18.00 11.90 -0.97
CA ALA A 209 18.15 13.13 -1.73
C ALA A 209 19.02 12.99 -3.00
N ASP A 210 20.15 12.28 -2.93
CA ASP A 210 21.01 12.04 -4.08
C ASP A 210 20.33 11.15 -5.15
N PRO A 211 19.77 9.97 -4.81
CA PRO A 211 18.91 9.21 -5.71
C PRO A 211 17.75 10.02 -6.29
N ALA A 212 17.07 10.84 -5.47
CA ALA A 212 15.96 11.67 -5.92
C ALA A 212 16.38 12.68 -6.98
N LYS A 213 17.54 13.32 -6.80
CA LYS A 213 18.13 14.21 -7.80
C LYS A 213 18.44 13.49 -9.11
N MET A 214 18.96 12.27 -9.05
CA MET A 214 19.21 11.46 -10.25
C MET A 214 17.91 11.13 -10.99
N LEU A 215 16.87 10.77 -10.24
CA LEU A 215 15.57 10.38 -10.81
C LEU A 215 14.86 11.59 -11.44
N LEU A 216 14.88 12.76 -10.79
CA LEU A 216 14.40 14.02 -11.36
C LEU A 216 15.08 14.37 -12.68
N ALA A 217 16.39 14.14 -12.80
CA ALA A 217 17.13 14.39 -14.04
C ALA A 217 16.68 13.46 -15.17
N GLN A 218 16.37 12.18 -14.88
CA GLN A 218 15.86 11.23 -15.86
C GLN A 218 14.41 11.52 -16.28
N MET A 219 13.58 12.07 -15.39
CA MET A 219 12.21 12.47 -15.69
C MET A 219 12.10 13.74 -16.56
N GLY A 220 13.19 14.50 -16.69
CA GLY A 220 13.23 15.75 -17.45
C GLY A 220 13.96 15.66 -18.79
N SER A 221 14.61 14.53 -19.09
CA SER A 221 15.33 14.26 -20.34
C SER A 221 14.43 13.62 -21.40
#